data_AF-F9ZLG6-F1
#
_entry.id   AF-F9ZLG6-F1
#
_cell.length_a   1.000
_cell.length_b   1.000
_cell.length_c   1.000
_cell.angle_alpha   90.00
_cell.angle_beta   90.00
_cell.angle_gamma   90.00
#
_symmetry.space_group_name_H-M   'P 1'
#
loop_
_entity.id
_entity.type
_entity.pdbx_description
1 polymer ?
#
loop_
_entity_poly.entity_id
_entity_poly.type
_entity_poly.pdbx_seq_one_letter_code
_entity_poly.pdbx_strand_id
1 'polypeptide(L)'
;MKGSKSLVSVPIRYYEQWADGYGARGWKLDAAMDDPEIIASTSDHGVRIPTSVLIHDVLDHYLCGLPPSGHGAEAVALQQLAQRTGADPLPDLAQMVDEDLIHGRVLGGTMHSILPDNLRRLLPSALMEDRAIAQHLVSILGKEVFRNVLIDSLVDIGLDGAADAISHYEASGLLCSRRGALGLAMQSLLVEVDSLALRSEWKTAHAVFLLESDRCVLCIDLPINAKFASVYSI
;
A
#
# COMPACT_ATOMS: atom_id res chain seq x y z
N MET A 1 -32.66 -6.01 12.68
CA MET A 1 -32.56 -5.43 11.32
C MET A 1 -31.64 -6.33 10.52
N LYS A 2 -32.11 -6.92 9.42
CA LYS A 2 -31.24 -7.62 8.46
C LYS A 2 -30.44 -6.52 7.75
N GLY A 3 -29.21 -6.29 8.18
CA GLY A 3 -28.32 -5.31 7.56
C GLY A 3 -28.17 -5.64 6.08
N SER A 4 -28.32 -4.64 5.21
CA SER A 4 -27.91 -4.76 3.81
C SER A 4 -26.48 -5.26 3.79
N LYS A 5 -26.21 -6.40 3.13
CA LYS A 5 -24.85 -6.85 2.89
C LYS A 5 -24.15 -5.75 2.10
N SER A 6 -23.18 -5.07 2.71
CA SER A 6 -22.31 -4.16 1.97
C SER A 6 -21.43 -5.01 1.06
N LEU A 7 -21.42 -4.67 -0.22
CA LEU A 7 -20.58 -5.30 -1.22
C LEU A 7 -19.61 -4.24 -1.72
N VAL A 8 -18.32 -4.42 -1.43
CA VAL A 8 -17.25 -3.54 -1.91
C VAL A 8 -16.65 -4.13 -3.17
N SER A 9 -16.48 -3.29 -4.20
CA SER A 9 -15.92 -3.68 -5.49
C SER A 9 -14.56 -3.03 -5.67
N VAL A 10 -13.51 -3.83 -5.84
CA VAL A 10 -12.13 -3.35 -6.04
C VAL A 10 -11.62 -3.85 -7.40
N PRO A 11 -11.61 -2.99 -8.43
CA PRO A 11 -11.13 -3.36 -9.76
C PRO A 11 -9.60 -3.43 -9.82
N ILE A 12 -9.10 -4.47 -10.50
CA ILE A 12 -7.67 -4.71 -10.74
C ILE A 12 -7.44 -5.08 -12.21
N ARG A 13 -6.23 -4.79 -12.67
CA ARG A 13 -5.81 -5.10 -14.04
C ARG A 13 -4.50 -5.84 -14.06
N TYR A 14 -4.41 -6.79 -14.97
CA TYR A 14 -3.18 -7.48 -15.31
C TYR A 14 -2.67 -7.04 -16.68
N TYR A 15 -1.35 -6.93 -16.79
CA TYR A 15 -0.64 -6.97 -18.06
C TYR A 15 0.54 -7.93 -17.97
N GLU A 16 0.81 -8.60 -19.10
CA GLU A 16 2.02 -9.41 -19.27
C GLU A 16 3.29 -8.54 -19.18
N GLN A 17 3.19 -7.29 -19.64
CA GLN A 17 4.26 -6.31 -19.59
C GLN A 17 3.68 -4.92 -19.39
N TRP A 18 4.14 -4.23 -18.35
CA TRP A 18 3.76 -2.85 -18.07
C TRP A 18 4.70 -1.84 -18.71
N ALA A 19 4.15 -0.70 -19.14
CA ALA A 19 4.93 0.42 -19.70
C ALA A 19 5.44 1.38 -18.61
N ASP A 20 5.76 0.87 -17.43
CA ASP A 20 6.20 1.64 -16.25
C ASP A 20 7.73 1.72 -16.12
N GLY A 21 8.46 1.42 -17.21
CA GLY A 21 9.92 1.43 -17.23
C GLY A 21 10.58 0.17 -16.65
N TYR A 22 9.85 -0.63 -15.88
CA TYR A 22 10.33 -1.93 -15.37
C TYR A 22 9.95 -3.09 -16.29
N GLY A 23 8.85 -2.95 -17.04
CA GLY A 23 8.40 -4.02 -17.94
C GLY A 23 7.97 -5.28 -17.19
N ALA A 24 7.74 -5.17 -15.88
CA ALA A 24 7.38 -6.30 -15.06
C ALA A 24 5.98 -6.80 -15.44
N ARG A 25 5.75 -8.10 -15.30
CA ARG A 25 4.42 -8.71 -15.36
C ARG A 25 3.71 -8.48 -14.03
N GLY A 26 2.40 -8.27 -14.06
CA GLY A 26 1.62 -8.41 -12.83
C GLY A 26 0.30 -7.68 -12.85
N TRP A 27 -0.26 -7.55 -11.66
CA TRP A 27 -1.52 -6.94 -11.35
C TRP A 27 -1.31 -5.56 -10.71
N LYS A 28 -2.20 -4.61 -11.00
CA LYS A 28 -2.32 -3.32 -10.31
C LYS A 28 -3.78 -3.04 -9.97
N LEU A 29 -4.00 -2.19 -8.98
CA LEU A 29 -5.29 -1.52 -8.78
C LEU A 29 -5.60 -0.63 -9.99
N ASP A 30 -6.85 -0.64 -10.46
CA ASP A 30 -7.28 0.27 -11.52
C ASP A 30 -7.13 1.75 -11.10
N ALA A 31 -7.25 2.03 -9.79
CA ALA A 31 -7.06 3.36 -9.23
C ALA A 31 -5.60 3.86 -9.25
N ALA A 32 -4.62 2.95 -9.45
CA ALA A 32 -3.19 3.27 -9.46
C ALA A 32 -2.56 3.17 -10.85
N MET A 33 -3.38 3.05 -11.91
CA MET A 33 -2.93 2.86 -13.29
C MET A 33 -2.01 3.98 -13.80
N ASP A 34 -2.30 5.22 -13.39
CA ASP A 34 -1.58 6.42 -13.82
C ASP A 34 -0.49 6.85 -12.83
N ASP A 35 -0.28 6.07 -11.76
CA ASP A 35 0.74 6.36 -10.76
C ASP A 35 2.08 5.68 -11.13
N PRO A 36 3.12 6.45 -11.51
CA PRO A 36 4.40 5.89 -11.93
C PRO A 36 5.21 5.28 -10.78
N GLU A 37 4.88 5.60 -9.52
CA GLU A 37 5.55 5.04 -8.35
C GLU A 37 4.98 3.67 -7.96
N ILE A 38 3.82 3.28 -8.53
CA ILE A 38 3.19 1.98 -8.28
C ILE A 38 3.55 1.00 -9.37
N ILE A 39 4.31 -0.02 -8.98
CA ILE A 39 4.74 -1.10 -9.87
C ILE A 39 3.74 -2.27 -9.85
N ALA A 40 3.76 -3.06 -10.92
CA ALA A 40 2.91 -4.24 -10.99
C ALA A 40 3.44 -5.33 -10.07
N SER A 41 2.54 -6.08 -9.44
CA SER A 41 2.92 -7.19 -8.57
C SER A 41 2.28 -8.50 -9.00
N THR A 42 3.04 -9.59 -8.86
CA THR A 42 2.53 -10.95 -9.04
C THR A 42 1.80 -11.37 -7.76
N SER A 43 1.35 -12.62 -7.74
CA SER A 43 0.90 -13.25 -6.51
C SER A 43 2.03 -13.56 -5.52
N ASP A 44 3.30 -13.31 -5.86
CA ASP A 44 4.43 -13.58 -4.98
C ASP A 44 4.40 -12.68 -3.74
N HIS A 45 4.76 -13.27 -2.60
CA HIS A 45 4.83 -12.58 -1.33
C HIS A 45 6.16 -12.88 -0.64
N GLY A 46 6.55 -12.02 0.31
CA GLY A 46 7.77 -12.20 1.09
C GLY A 46 7.67 -13.38 2.08
N VAL A 47 8.79 -13.69 2.73
CA VAL A 47 8.85 -14.75 3.77
C VAL A 47 8.07 -14.36 5.03
N ARG A 48 8.02 -13.06 5.35
CA ARG A 48 7.44 -12.56 6.61
C ARG A 48 5.96 -12.22 6.51
N ILE A 49 5.52 -11.74 5.35
CA ILE A 49 4.16 -11.26 5.11
C ILE A 49 3.51 -12.19 4.09
N PRO A 50 2.44 -12.91 4.44
CA PRO A 50 1.84 -13.94 3.59
C PRO A 50 0.88 -13.36 2.55
N THR A 51 1.04 -12.08 2.17
CA THR A 51 0.22 -11.39 1.18
C THR A 51 1.11 -10.57 0.26
N SER A 52 0.81 -10.54 -1.04
CA SER A 52 1.56 -9.79 -2.04
C SER A 52 1.35 -8.27 -1.91
N VAL A 53 2.15 -7.50 -2.65
CA VAL A 53 2.04 -6.04 -2.73
C VAL A 53 0.64 -5.61 -3.17
N LEU A 54 0.02 -6.24 -4.18
CA LEU A 54 -1.36 -5.91 -4.58
C LEU A 54 -2.35 -6.03 -3.40
N ILE A 55 -2.22 -7.07 -2.57
CA ILE A 55 -3.13 -7.26 -1.44
C ILE A 55 -2.90 -6.19 -0.36
N HIS A 56 -1.65 -5.76 -0.19
CA HIS A 56 -1.32 -4.60 0.64
C HIS A 56 -1.95 -3.33 0.08
N ASP A 57 -1.77 -3.02 -1.21
CA ASP A 57 -2.37 -1.85 -1.85
C ASP A 57 -3.90 -1.83 -1.69
N VAL A 58 -4.56 -2.99 -1.83
CA VAL A 58 -6.01 -3.09 -1.65
C VAL A 58 -6.41 -2.85 -0.19
N LEU A 59 -5.83 -3.63 0.74
CA LEU A 59 -6.32 -3.69 2.11
C LEU A 59 -5.85 -2.55 2.99
N ASP A 60 -4.64 -2.06 2.74
CA ASP A 60 -3.91 -1.19 3.64
C ASP A 60 -3.81 0.23 3.07
N HIS A 61 -3.97 0.43 1.74
CA HIS A 61 -4.19 1.74 1.11
C HIS A 61 -5.63 1.99 0.70
N TYR A 62 -6.11 1.31 -0.35
CA TYR A 62 -7.35 1.64 -1.06
C TYR A 62 -8.57 1.59 -0.15
N LEU A 63 -8.75 0.49 0.59
CA LEU A 63 -9.87 0.35 1.53
C LEU A 63 -9.70 1.23 2.79
N CYS A 64 -8.51 1.74 3.06
CA CYS A 64 -8.24 2.70 4.13
C CYS A 64 -8.35 4.16 3.66
N GLY A 65 -8.71 4.40 2.40
CA GLY A 65 -8.87 5.76 1.86
C GLY A 65 -7.55 6.50 1.66
N LEU A 66 -6.43 5.79 1.61
CA LEU A 66 -5.10 6.36 1.39
C LEU A 66 -4.77 6.37 -0.12
N PRO A 67 -4.01 7.37 -0.60
CA PRO A 67 -3.45 7.29 -1.95
C PRO A 67 -2.50 6.09 -2.04
N PRO A 68 -2.36 5.48 -3.23
CA PRO A 68 -1.55 4.28 -3.39
C PRO A 68 -0.05 4.57 -3.21
N SER A 69 0.42 5.78 -3.51
CA SER A 69 1.80 6.21 -3.30
C SER A 69 1.91 7.40 -2.33
N GLY A 70 3.14 7.64 -1.88
CA GLY A 70 3.51 8.78 -1.05
C GLY A 70 3.97 8.36 0.34
N HIS A 71 5.05 8.96 0.83
CA HIS A 71 5.74 8.48 2.04
C HIS A 71 4.88 8.58 3.31
N GLY A 72 4.04 9.60 3.41
CA GLY A 72 3.10 9.73 4.54
C GLY A 72 1.97 8.71 4.48
N ALA A 73 1.45 8.41 3.27
CA ALA A 73 0.41 7.40 3.08
C ALA A 73 0.95 5.99 3.35
N GLU A 74 2.15 5.69 2.84
CA GLU A 74 2.87 4.45 3.10
C GLU A 74 3.09 4.22 4.59
N ALA A 75 3.49 5.25 5.33
CA ALA A 75 3.67 5.14 6.78
C ALA A 75 2.39 4.70 7.51
N VAL A 76 1.22 5.23 7.11
CA VAL A 76 -0.07 4.80 7.66
C VAL A 76 -0.41 3.39 7.20
N ALA A 77 -0.22 3.08 5.92
CA ALA A 77 -0.50 1.75 5.37
C ALA A 77 0.35 0.64 6.01
N LEU A 78 1.63 0.91 6.32
CA LEU A 78 2.50 -0.02 7.04
C LEU A 78 2.01 -0.27 8.47
N GLN A 79 1.44 0.73 9.15
CA GLN A 79 0.78 0.50 10.45
C GLN A 79 -0.47 -0.37 10.30
N GLN A 80 -1.26 -0.17 9.24
CA GLN A 80 -2.41 -1.01 8.95
C GLN A 80 -2.00 -2.46 8.65
N LEU A 81 -0.93 -2.64 7.88
CA LEU A 81 -0.32 -3.94 7.58
C LEU A 81 0.18 -4.63 8.86
N ALA A 82 0.87 -3.89 9.73
CA ALA A 82 1.36 -4.36 11.01
C ALA A 82 0.21 -4.84 11.91
N GLN A 83 -0.87 -4.06 12.02
CA GLN A 83 -2.07 -4.47 12.78
C GLN A 83 -2.70 -5.75 12.23
N ARG A 84 -2.70 -5.92 10.91
CA ARG A 84 -3.32 -7.07 10.24
C ARG A 84 -2.47 -8.35 10.30
N THR A 85 -1.14 -8.22 10.33
CA THR A 85 -0.20 -9.35 10.13
C THR A 85 0.74 -9.60 11.29
N GLY A 86 0.88 -8.64 12.20
CA GLY A 86 1.91 -8.65 13.25
C GLY A 86 3.32 -8.32 12.76
N ALA A 87 3.48 -7.90 11.50
CA ALA A 87 4.77 -7.47 10.96
C ALA A 87 5.28 -6.20 11.66
N ASP A 88 6.60 -6.09 11.81
CA ASP A 88 7.25 -4.86 12.26
C ASP A 88 7.39 -3.90 11.06
N PRO A 89 6.80 -2.69 11.10
CA PRO A 89 6.89 -1.74 9.99
C PRO A 89 8.26 -1.05 9.92
N LEU A 90 9.08 -1.12 10.99
CA LEU A 90 10.32 -0.35 11.10
C LEU A 90 11.33 -0.62 9.98
N PRO A 91 11.56 -1.86 9.51
CA PRO A 91 12.48 -2.12 8.40
C PRO A 91 12.06 -1.43 7.10
N ASP A 92 10.77 -1.44 6.77
CA ASP A 92 10.24 -0.84 5.55
C ASP A 92 10.30 0.69 5.62
N LEU A 93 9.94 1.28 6.77
CA LEU A 93 10.10 2.72 7.03
C LEU A 93 11.57 3.16 6.92
N ALA A 94 12.49 2.36 7.47
CA ALA A 94 13.92 2.63 7.40
C ALA A 94 14.44 2.59 5.96
N GLN A 95 14.01 1.59 5.17
CA GLN A 95 14.36 1.49 3.76
C GLN A 95 13.90 2.72 2.98
N MET A 96 12.64 3.14 3.17
CA MET A 96 12.08 4.33 2.54
C MET A 96 12.87 5.61 2.88
N VAL A 97 13.32 5.74 4.13
CA VAL A 97 14.19 6.85 4.55
C VAL A 97 15.54 6.81 3.85
N ASP A 98 16.15 5.63 3.80
CA ASP A 98 17.50 5.43 3.26
C ASP A 98 17.56 5.61 1.74
N GLU A 99 16.52 5.18 1.02
CA GLU A 99 16.46 5.25 -0.43
C GLU A 99 16.06 6.65 -0.90
N ASP A 100 15.06 7.28 -0.27
CA ASP A 100 14.45 8.51 -0.78
C ASP A 100 14.70 9.73 0.11
N LEU A 101 14.22 9.69 1.35
CA LEU A 101 14.06 10.91 2.17
C LEU A 101 15.40 11.52 2.59
N ILE A 102 16.42 10.71 2.86
CA ILE A 102 17.76 11.21 3.19
C ILE A 102 18.38 11.98 2.02
N HIS A 103 17.93 11.73 0.79
CA HIS A 103 18.33 12.41 -0.42
C HIS A 103 17.39 13.56 -0.81
N GLY A 104 16.34 13.79 -0.02
CA GLY A 104 15.31 14.80 -0.25
C GLY A 104 14.37 14.49 -1.41
N ARG A 105 14.25 13.22 -1.80
CA ARG A 105 13.14 12.77 -2.66
C ARG A 105 11.95 12.53 -1.76
N VAL A 106 10.88 13.30 -1.91
CA VAL A 106 9.65 13.15 -1.13
C VAL A 106 8.49 12.89 -2.08
N LEU A 107 7.74 11.83 -1.85
CA LEU A 107 6.58 11.43 -2.66
C LEU A 107 5.29 11.76 -1.91
N GLY A 108 4.29 12.29 -2.63
CA GLY A 108 2.96 12.61 -2.08
C GLY A 108 2.93 13.78 -1.08
N GLY A 109 4.01 14.56 -0.96
CA GLY A 109 4.11 15.63 0.02
C GLY A 109 5.38 16.46 -0.13
N THR A 110 5.85 17.05 0.97
CA THR A 110 7.10 17.82 1.05
C THR A 110 7.90 17.39 2.26
N MET A 111 9.19 17.72 2.32
CA MET A 111 10.01 17.47 3.50
C MET A 111 9.41 18.16 4.74
N HIS A 112 8.75 19.32 4.57
CA HIS A 112 8.03 20.00 5.64
C HIS A 112 6.85 19.22 6.23
N SER A 113 6.20 18.33 5.46
CA SER A 113 5.14 17.48 5.99
C SER A 113 5.67 16.25 6.72
N ILE A 114 6.91 15.85 6.45
CA ILE A 114 7.56 14.70 7.10
C ILE A 114 8.33 15.13 8.34
N LEU A 115 8.92 16.32 8.37
CA LEU A 115 9.77 16.75 9.48
C LEU A 115 8.98 17.05 10.76
N PRO A 116 9.48 16.62 11.93
CA PRO A 116 8.91 17.03 13.20
C PRO A 116 9.18 18.52 13.46
N ASP A 117 8.31 19.13 14.27
CA ASP A 117 8.30 20.57 14.60
C ASP A 117 9.65 21.16 14.99
N ASN A 118 10.40 20.43 15.80
CA ASN A 118 11.71 20.86 16.28
C ASN A 118 12.72 21.02 15.14
N LEU A 119 12.70 20.15 14.13
CA LEU A 119 13.58 20.26 12.97
C LEU A 119 13.10 21.33 11.98
N ARG A 120 11.78 21.49 11.82
CA ARG A 120 11.21 22.55 10.97
C ARG A 120 11.66 23.95 11.42
N ARG A 121 11.80 24.15 12.74
CA ARG A 121 12.28 25.42 13.32
C ARG A 121 13.76 25.70 13.09
N LEU A 122 14.55 24.69 12.70
CA LEU A 122 15.97 24.86 12.35
C LEU A 122 16.16 25.31 10.90
N LEU A 123 15.11 25.23 10.07
CA LEU A 123 15.20 25.56 8.66
C LEU A 123 15.21 27.08 8.44
N PRO A 124 16.11 27.60 7.57
CA PRO A 124 16.00 28.96 7.08
C PRO A 124 14.64 29.18 6.40
N SER A 125 13.99 30.32 6.65
CA SER A 125 12.63 30.59 6.16
C SER A 125 12.47 30.60 4.64
N ALA A 126 13.57 30.74 3.89
CA ALA A 126 13.58 30.71 2.42
C ALA A 126 13.87 29.32 1.83
N LEU A 127 14.20 28.33 2.66
CA LEU A 127 14.59 27.00 2.22
C LEU A 127 13.35 26.12 2.06
N MET A 128 12.88 26.00 0.81
CA MET A 128 11.64 25.28 0.48
C MET A 128 11.87 24.00 -0.33
N GLU A 129 13.06 23.82 -0.92
CA GLU A 129 13.36 22.66 -1.77
C GLU A 129 13.80 21.47 -0.90
N ASP A 130 13.12 20.33 -1.04
CA ASP A 130 13.31 19.15 -0.19
C ASP A 130 14.75 18.62 -0.17
N ARG A 131 15.43 18.61 -1.32
CA ARG A 131 16.84 18.21 -1.40
C ARG A 131 17.76 19.16 -0.65
N ALA A 132 17.54 20.47 -0.78
CA ALA A 132 18.32 21.45 -0.04
C ALA A 132 18.02 21.41 1.46
N ILE A 133 16.77 21.13 1.85
CA ILE A 133 16.37 20.89 3.25
C ILE A 133 17.12 19.67 3.81
N ALA A 134 17.09 18.53 3.10
CA ALA A 134 17.79 17.32 3.51
C ALA A 134 19.31 17.56 3.67
N GLN A 135 19.94 18.19 2.68
CA GLN A 135 21.36 18.54 2.73
C GLN A 135 21.70 19.47 3.89
N HIS A 136 20.84 20.46 4.14
CA HIS A 136 21.02 21.38 5.27
C HIS A 136 20.96 20.62 6.60
N LEU A 137 19.92 19.81 6.83
CA LEU A 137 19.76 19.04 8.06
C LEU A 137 20.86 18.01 8.27
N VAL A 138 21.31 17.32 7.20
CA VAL A 138 22.50 16.45 7.24
C VAL A 138 23.75 17.23 7.66
N SER A 139 23.92 18.47 7.19
CA SER A 139 25.12 19.27 7.51
C SER A 139 25.18 19.68 8.99
N ILE A 140 24.03 19.89 9.64
CA ILE A 140 23.97 20.36 11.03
C ILE A 140 23.80 19.24 12.06
N LEU A 141 23.12 18.14 11.72
CA LEU A 141 22.86 17.01 12.63
C LEU A 141 23.79 15.82 12.40
N GLY A 142 24.32 15.67 11.18
CA GLY A 142 24.91 14.43 10.70
C GLY A 142 23.86 13.47 10.12
N LYS A 143 24.29 12.63 9.17
CA LYS A 143 23.40 11.73 8.41
C LYS A 143 22.63 10.75 9.29
N GLU A 144 23.30 10.06 10.21
CA GLU A 144 22.69 9.04 11.08
C GLU A 144 21.62 9.62 12.01
N VAL A 145 21.89 10.79 12.60
CA VAL A 145 20.91 11.46 13.47
C VAL A 145 19.69 11.87 12.66
N PHE A 146 19.90 12.46 11.47
CA PHE A 146 18.79 12.87 10.62
C PHE A 146 17.95 11.67 10.14
N ARG A 147 18.61 10.57 9.74
CA ARG A 147 17.98 9.30 9.38
C ARG A 147 17.04 8.81 10.48
N ASN A 148 17.52 8.71 11.72
CA ASN A 148 16.72 8.19 12.83
C ASN A 148 15.52 9.11 13.14
N VAL A 149 15.71 10.43 13.07
CA VAL A 149 14.58 11.37 13.26
C VAL A 149 13.52 11.23 12.17
N LEU A 150 13.91 11.00 10.91
CA LEU A 150 12.95 10.75 9.83
C LEU A 150 12.17 9.44 10.06
N ILE A 151 12.84 8.38 10.51
CA ILE A 151 12.20 7.11 10.86
C ILE A 151 11.17 7.33 11.98
N ASP A 152 11.58 7.98 13.08
CA ASP A 152 10.68 8.27 14.20
C ASP A 152 9.48 9.11 13.74
N SER A 153 9.71 10.11 12.89
CA SER A 153 8.64 10.96 12.37
C SER A 153 7.64 10.19 11.50
N LEU A 154 8.10 9.24 10.68
CA LEU A 154 7.20 8.38 9.92
C LEU A 154 6.43 7.41 10.80
N VAL A 155 7.05 6.91 11.89
CA VAL A 155 6.33 6.11 12.89
C VAL A 155 5.19 6.95 13.48
N ASP A 156 5.46 8.18 13.89
CA ASP A 156 4.46 9.09 14.44
C ASP A 156 3.33 9.38 13.42
N ILE A 157 3.68 9.71 12.16
CA ILE A 157 2.69 9.92 11.08
C ILE A 157 1.81 8.68 10.89
N GLY A 158 2.41 7.49 10.88
CA GLY A 158 1.67 6.24 10.72
C GLY A 158 0.70 6.01 11.87
N LEU A 159 1.12 6.26 13.10
CA LEU A 159 0.28 6.11 14.30
C LEU A 159 -0.87 7.11 14.31
N ASP A 160 -0.59 8.38 13.98
CA ASP A 160 -1.58 9.46 13.94
C ASP A 160 -2.67 9.20 12.90
N GLY A 161 -2.31 8.67 11.72
CA GLY A 161 -3.26 8.36 10.64
C GLY A 161 -4.03 7.05 10.84
N ALA A 162 -3.63 6.20 11.78
CA ALA A 162 -4.15 4.83 11.87
C ALA A 162 -5.65 4.77 12.21
N ALA A 163 -6.15 5.67 13.08
CA ALA A 163 -7.55 5.68 13.49
C ALA A 163 -8.49 6.10 12.34
N ASP A 164 -8.09 7.07 11.55
CA ASP A 164 -8.85 7.55 10.38
C ASP A 164 -8.87 6.48 9.28
N ALA A 165 -7.73 5.81 9.04
CA ALA A 165 -7.63 4.70 8.10
C ALA A 165 -8.55 3.53 8.47
N ILE A 166 -8.63 3.16 9.76
CA ILE A 166 -9.56 2.14 10.25
C ILE A 166 -11.01 2.60 10.07
N SER A 167 -11.32 3.86 10.41
CA SER A 167 -12.66 4.40 10.28
C SER A 167 -13.14 4.39 8.82
N HIS A 168 -12.25 4.71 7.88
CA HIS A 168 -12.54 4.62 6.44
C HIS A 168 -12.79 3.17 6.02
N TYR A 169 -11.95 2.23 6.48
CA TYR A 169 -12.13 0.80 6.21
C TYR A 169 -13.49 0.30 6.70
N GLU A 170 -13.88 0.62 7.93
CA GLU A 170 -15.15 0.17 8.51
C GLU A 170 -16.37 0.84 7.86
N ALA A 171 -16.22 2.07 7.34
CA ALA A 171 -17.27 2.74 6.57
C ALA A 171 -17.65 1.98 5.29
N SER A 172 -16.77 1.12 4.76
CA SER A 172 -17.08 0.22 3.65
C SER A 172 -18.02 -0.95 4.02
N GLY A 173 -18.29 -1.15 5.32
CA GLY A 173 -19.09 -2.25 5.85
C GLY A 173 -18.33 -3.56 6.05
N LEU A 174 -17.01 -3.55 5.84
CA LEU A 174 -16.10 -4.66 6.17
C LEU A 174 -15.71 -4.60 7.65
N LEU A 175 -15.36 -5.77 8.22
CA LEU A 175 -15.02 -5.90 9.64
C LEU A 175 -13.51 -5.86 9.83
N CYS A 176 -13.00 -4.86 10.57
CA CYS A 176 -11.57 -4.71 10.82
C CYS A 176 -10.95 -5.97 11.46
N SER A 177 -11.68 -6.62 12.39
CA SER A 177 -11.25 -7.86 13.05
C SER A 177 -11.07 -9.06 12.11
N ARG A 178 -11.52 -8.98 10.85
CA ARG A 178 -11.40 -10.04 9.85
C ARG A 178 -10.40 -9.73 8.75
N ARG A 179 -9.73 -8.58 8.80
CA ARG A 179 -8.80 -8.12 7.76
C ARG A 179 -7.70 -9.14 7.45
N GLY A 180 -7.14 -9.79 8.47
CA GLY A 180 -6.11 -10.82 8.29
C GLY A 180 -6.62 -12.00 7.47
N ALA A 181 -7.76 -12.57 7.87
CA ALA A 181 -8.41 -13.68 7.17
C ALA A 181 -8.85 -13.30 5.75
N LEU A 182 -9.39 -12.09 5.57
CA LEU A 182 -9.73 -11.55 4.25
C LEU A 182 -8.49 -11.46 3.35
N GLY A 183 -7.37 -10.96 3.86
CA GLY A 183 -6.12 -10.87 3.10
C GLY A 183 -5.60 -12.22 2.63
N LEU A 184 -5.65 -13.24 3.48
CA LEU A 184 -5.28 -14.62 3.09
C LEU A 184 -6.24 -15.19 2.03
N ALA A 185 -7.54 -14.93 2.16
CA ALA A 185 -8.53 -15.35 1.17
C ALA A 185 -8.30 -14.67 -0.18
N MET A 186 -8.05 -13.37 -0.20
CA MET A 186 -7.73 -12.62 -1.41
C MET A 186 -6.42 -13.11 -2.03
N GLN A 187 -5.39 -13.34 -1.22
CA GLN A 187 -4.11 -13.88 -1.67
C GLN A 187 -4.28 -15.24 -2.35
N SER A 188 -5.06 -16.15 -1.76
CA SER A 188 -5.32 -17.47 -2.36
C SER A 188 -6.01 -17.35 -3.72
N LEU A 189 -6.98 -16.44 -3.86
CA LEU A 189 -7.66 -16.21 -5.14
C LEU A 189 -6.71 -15.58 -6.17
N LEU A 190 -5.84 -14.66 -5.73
CA LEU A 190 -4.84 -14.04 -6.60
C LEU A 190 -3.83 -15.07 -7.12
N VAL A 191 -3.34 -15.98 -6.27
CA VAL A 191 -2.43 -17.08 -6.68
C VAL A 191 -3.06 -17.93 -7.78
N GLU A 192 -4.34 -18.27 -7.63
CA GLU A 192 -5.06 -19.09 -8.62
C GLU A 192 -5.19 -18.36 -9.95
N VAL A 193 -5.60 -17.09 -9.92
CA VAL A 193 -5.83 -16.28 -11.11
C VAL A 193 -4.52 -15.87 -11.80
N ASP A 194 -3.49 -15.53 -11.04
CA ASP A 194 -2.15 -15.22 -11.58
C ASP A 194 -1.54 -16.46 -12.26
N SER A 195 -1.69 -17.63 -11.65
CA SER A 195 -1.26 -18.89 -12.27
C SER A 195 -2.06 -19.23 -13.53
N LEU A 196 -3.35 -18.90 -13.57
CA LEU A 196 -4.18 -19.08 -14.76
C LEU A 196 -3.75 -18.13 -15.88
N ALA A 197 -3.51 -16.85 -15.57
CA ALA A 197 -3.03 -15.87 -16.52
C ALA A 197 -1.74 -16.32 -17.20
N LEU A 198 -0.82 -16.93 -16.43
CA LEU A 198 0.42 -17.49 -16.94
C LEU A 198 0.21 -18.70 -17.85
N ARG A 199 -0.52 -19.71 -17.38
CA ARG A 199 -0.74 -20.94 -18.17
C ARG A 199 -1.54 -20.67 -19.45
N SER A 200 -2.37 -19.64 -19.44
CA SER A 200 -3.18 -19.23 -20.59
C SER A 200 -2.55 -18.09 -21.40
N GLU A 201 -1.31 -17.70 -21.09
CA GLU A 201 -0.53 -16.68 -21.81
C GLU A 201 -1.32 -15.37 -22.03
N TRP A 202 -2.06 -14.94 -21.00
CA TRP A 202 -2.83 -13.70 -21.09
C TRP A 202 -1.91 -12.51 -21.33
N LYS A 203 -2.31 -11.63 -22.25
CA LYS A 203 -1.63 -10.36 -22.50
C LYS A 203 -2.15 -9.25 -21.60
N THR A 204 -3.46 -9.27 -21.36
CA THR A 204 -4.14 -8.38 -20.43
C THR A 204 -5.32 -9.12 -19.81
N ALA A 205 -5.67 -8.76 -18.59
CA ALA A 205 -6.90 -9.20 -17.94
C ALA A 205 -7.48 -8.07 -17.10
N HIS A 206 -8.80 -8.06 -16.95
CA HIS A 206 -9.50 -7.19 -16.02
C HIS A 206 -10.29 -8.07 -15.06
N ALA A 207 -10.11 -7.80 -13.78
CA ALA A 207 -10.76 -8.54 -12.72
C ALA A 207 -11.23 -7.61 -11.61
N VAL A 208 -12.18 -8.08 -10.80
CA VAL A 208 -12.78 -7.31 -9.71
C VAL A 208 -12.87 -8.19 -8.48
N PHE A 209 -12.27 -7.73 -7.38
CA PHE A 209 -12.56 -8.27 -6.06
C PHE A 209 -13.90 -7.76 -5.57
N LEU A 210 -14.77 -8.69 -5.19
CA LEU A 210 -16.08 -8.46 -4.61
C LEU A 210 -16.01 -8.93 -3.15
N LEU A 211 -16.01 -7.96 -2.23
CA LEU A 211 -15.75 -8.16 -0.82
C LEU A 211 -17.05 -8.00 -0.03
N GLU A 212 -17.44 -9.05 0.67
CA GLU A 212 -18.48 -9.05 1.70
C GLU A 212 -17.84 -9.36 3.06
N SER A 213 -18.58 -9.21 4.16
CA SER A 213 -18.10 -9.41 5.54
C SER A 213 -17.52 -10.80 5.87
N ASP A 214 -17.85 -11.82 5.09
CA ASP A 214 -17.50 -13.24 5.32
C ASP A 214 -17.09 -13.97 4.03
N ARG A 215 -17.06 -13.25 2.90
CA ARG A 215 -16.82 -13.84 1.58
C ARG A 215 -16.04 -12.88 0.71
N CYS A 216 -15.07 -13.43 0.00
CA CYS A 216 -14.34 -12.74 -1.06
C CYS A 216 -14.54 -13.50 -2.37
N VAL A 217 -14.76 -12.76 -3.45
CA VAL A 217 -14.90 -13.31 -4.79
C VAL A 217 -14.01 -12.52 -5.73
N LEU A 218 -13.31 -13.19 -6.63
CA LEU A 218 -12.59 -12.57 -7.72
C LEU A 218 -13.28 -12.93 -9.04
N CYS A 219 -13.87 -11.92 -9.68
CA CYS A 219 -14.51 -12.04 -10.99
C CYS A 219 -13.53 -11.58 -12.07
N ILE A 220 -13.40 -12.33 -13.15
CA ILE A 220 -12.61 -11.95 -14.32
C ILE A 220 -13.59 -11.70 -15.45
N ASP A 221 -13.48 -10.52 -16.07
CA ASP A 221 -14.34 -10.12 -17.18
C ASP A 221 -13.64 -10.28 -18.53
N LEU A 222 -12.31 -10.15 -18.53
CA LEU A 222 -11.43 -10.34 -19.68
C LEU A 222 -10.16 -11.07 -19.24
N PRO A 223 -9.58 -11.97 -20.06
CA PRO A 223 -10.06 -12.36 -21.40
C PRO A 223 -11.15 -13.44 -21.37
N ILE A 224 -11.49 -13.95 -20.18
CA ILE A 224 -12.54 -14.95 -19.96
C ILE A 224 -13.56 -14.41 -18.97
N ASN A 225 -14.77 -14.97 -18.99
CA ASN A 225 -15.76 -14.75 -17.93
C ASN A 225 -15.64 -15.88 -16.91
N ALA A 226 -14.99 -15.60 -15.76
CA ALA A 226 -14.74 -16.59 -14.72
C ALA A 226 -14.94 -16.00 -13.32
N LYS A 227 -15.26 -16.86 -12.35
CA LYS A 227 -15.53 -16.46 -10.97
C LYS A 227 -14.89 -17.43 -10.00
N PHE A 228 -14.06 -16.89 -9.11
CA PHE A 228 -13.39 -17.61 -8.04
C PHE A 228 -13.90 -17.09 -6.71
N ALA A 229 -14.12 -17.97 -5.72
CA ALA A 229 -14.72 -17.58 -4.46
C ALA A 229 -14.02 -18.26 -3.29
N SER A 230 -13.78 -17.48 -2.24
CA SER A 230 -13.29 -17.96 -0.96
C SER A 230 -14.21 -17.46 0.15
N VAL A 231 -14.54 -18.36 1.08
CA VAL A 231 -15.19 -18.01 2.35
C VAL A 231 -14.09 -17.90 3.39
N TYR A 232 -14.20 -16.93 4.29
CA TYR A 232 -13.23 -16.75 5.35
C TYR A 232 -13.92 -16.60 6.70
N SER A 233 -13.37 -17.28 7.70
CA SER A 233 -13.77 -17.20 9.10
C SER A 233 -12.56 -16.84 9.95
N ILE A 234 -12.84 -16.39 11.18
CA ILE A 234 -11.83 -16.20 12.23
C ILE A 234 -11.34 -17.57 12.69
#